data_AF-M5BLI1-F1
#
_entry.id   AF-M5BLI1-F1
#
_cell.length_a   1.000
_cell.length_b   1.000
_cell.length_c   1.000
_cell.angle_alpha   90.00
_cell.angle_beta   90.00
_cell.angle_gamma   90.00
#
_symmetry.space_group_name_H-M   'P 1'
#
loop_
_entity.id
_entity.type
_entity.pdbx_description
1 polymer ?
#
loop_
_entity_poly.entity_id
_entity_poly.type
_entity_poly.pdbx_seq_one_letter_code
_entity_poly.pdbx_strand_id
1 'polypeptide(L)'
;MSAYAYVYANQPGRVYLCSAFWNAPLTGTDSKAGTIVHEQSHFTVNGGTDDHVYGQTGAKNLARSNPAQAIMNADNHEYFAENTPAQS
;
A
#
# COMPACT_ATOMS: atom_id res chain seq x y z
N MET A 1 14.71 -12.31 -2.19
CA MET A 1 13.52 -11.56 -1.76
C MET A 1 13.37 -10.39 -2.72
N SER A 2 12.20 -10.22 -3.33
CA SER A 2 11.91 -9.09 -4.23
C SER A 2 10.82 -8.26 -3.58
N ALA A 3 11.20 -7.18 -2.90
CA ALA A 3 10.26 -6.19 -2.36
C ALA A 3 9.92 -5.13 -3.43
N TYR A 4 8.81 -4.42 -3.23
CA TYR A 4 8.44 -3.26 -4.04
C TYR A 4 9.18 -2.02 -3.56
N ALA A 5 8.97 -1.61 -2.32
CA ALA A 5 9.64 -0.48 -1.70
C ALA A 5 9.68 -0.65 -0.17
N TYR A 6 10.24 0.35 0.51
CA TYR A 6 10.06 0.57 1.95
C TYR A 6 10.31 2.05 2.29
N VAL A 7 9.84 2.47 3.47
CA VAL A 7 10.12 3.78 4.08
C VAL A 7 10.53 3.65 5.55
N TYR A 8 11.00 4.76 6.12
CA TYR A 8 11.02 4.95 7.57
C TYR A 8 9.91 5.94 7.93
N ALA A 9 8.98 5.53 8.78
CA ALA A 9 7.77 6.30 9.12
C ALA A 9 8.04 7.71 9.69
N ASN A 10 9.23 7.93 10.27
CA ASN A 10 9.69 9.21 10.82
C ASN A 10 10.57 10.04 9.87
N GLN A 11 10.69 9.64 8.60
CA GLN A 11 11.46 10.35 7.56
C GLN A 11 10.58 10.65 6.34
N PRO A 12 9.57 11.53 6.50
CA PRO A 12 8.59 11.81 5.44
C PRO A 12 9.27 12.29 4.16
N GLY A 13 8.76 11.80 3.02
CA GLY A 13 9.23 12.18 1.69
C GLY A 13 10.39 11.34 1.12
N ARG A 14 10.91 10.36 1.86
CA ARG A 14 11.97 9.46 1.37
C ARG A 14 11.48 8.02 1.21
N VAL A 15 11.40 7.55 -0.03
CA VAL A 15 10.99 6.18 -0.40
C VAL A 15 12.18 5.44 -1.02
N TYR A 16 12.40 4.19 -0.61
CA TYR A 16 13.44 3.31 -1.14
C TYR A 16 12.84 2.26 -2.05
N LEU A 17 13.15 2.34 -3.35
CA LEU A 17 12.58 1.43 -4.34
C LEU A 17 13.44 0.17 -4.49
N CYS A 18 12.78 -0.99 -4.54
CA CYS A 18 13.40 -2.31 -4.67
C CYS A 18 13.15 -2.94 -6.04
N SER A 19 13.60 -4.18 -6.25
CA SER A 19 13.60 -4.82 -7.57
C SER A 19 12.21 -5.06 -8.16
N ALA A 20 11.18 -5.34 -7.34
CA ALA A 20 9.84 -5.62 -7.86
C ALA A 20 9.20 -4.37 -8.47
N PHE A 21 9.45 -3.19 -7.88
CA PHE A 21 8.89 -1.91 -8.34
C PHE A 21 9.18 -1.64 -9.82
N TRP A 22 10.40 -1.95 -10.28
CA TRP A 22 10.79 -1.62 -11.64
C TRP A 22 10.02 -2.41 -12.71
N ASN A 23 9.61 -3.63 -12.37
CA ASN A 23 8.82 -4.51 -13.24
C ASN A 23 7.30 -4.26 -13.13
N ALA A 24 6.86 -3.48 -12.14
CA ALA A 24 5.45 -3.16 -11.94
C ALA A 24 4.91 -2.20 -13.02
N PRO A 25 3.62 -2.28 -13.37
CA PRO A 25 2.98 -1.34 -14.29
C PRO A 25 2.95 0.07 -13.69
N LEU A 26 2.73 1.10 -14.52
CA LEU A 26 2.64 2.49 -14.02
C LEU A 26 1.42 2.70 -13.11
N THR A 27 0.27 2.12 -13.48
CA THR A 27 -1.02 2.17 -12.79
C THR A 27 -1.71 0.80 -12.90
N GLY A 28 -2.87 0.64 -12.25
CA GLY A 28 -3.57 -0.65 -12.13
C GLY A 28 -3.24 -1.31 -10.79
N THR A 29 -3.48 -2.61 -10.66
CA THR A 29 -3.19 -3.36 -9.43
C THR A 29 -1.70 -3.54 -9.17
N ASP A 30 -1.26 -3.38 -7.92
CA ASP A 30 0.13 -3.54 -7.46
C ASP A 30 1.12 -2.74 -8.32
N SER A 31 0.75 -1.49 -8.61
CA SER A 31 1.40 -0.62 -9.58
C SER A 31 2.46 0.26 -8.94
N LYS A 32 3.31 0.89 -9.77
CA LYS A 32 4.24 1.92 -9.29
C LYS A 32 3.51 3.06 -8.59
N ALA A 33 2.37 3.51 -9.13
CA ALA A 33 1.56 4.52 -8.47
C ALA A 33 0.97 4.02 -7.14
N GLY A 34 0.43 2.80 -7.11
CA GLY A 34 -0.10 2.16 -5.91
C GLY A 34 0.94 1.97 -4.81
N THR A 35 2.12 1.44 -5.16
CA THR A 35 3.26 1.33 -4.24
C THR A 35 3.63 2.70 -3.66
N ILE A 36 3.63 3.78 -4.45
CA ILE A 36 3.88 5.10 -3.88
C ILE A 36 2.77 5.50 -2.90
N VAL A 37 1.49 5.25 -3.19
CA VAL A 37 0.39 5.50 -2.24
C VAL A 37 0.56 4.70 -0.95
N HIS A 38 0.89 3.41 -1.06
CA HIS A 38 1.19 2.51 0.06
C HIS A 38 2.27 3.12 0.96
N GLU A 39 3.44 3.42 0.39
CA GLU A 39 4.59 3.93 1.14
C GLU A 39 4.35 5.33 1.73
N GLN A 40 3.59 6.18 1.03
CA GLN A 40 3.22 7.49 1.58
C GLN A 40 2.32 7.37 2.81
N SER A 41 1.47 6.34 2.88
CA SER A 41 0.56 6.12 4.01
C SER A 41 1.29 5.74 5.31
N HIS A 42 2.45 5.10 5.19
CA HIS A 42 3.29 4.72 6.34
C HIS A 42 3.91 5.92 7.06
N PHE A 43 4.03 7.09 6.43
CA PHE A 43 4.58 8.23 7.12
C PHE A 43 3.65 8.67 8.26
N THR A 44 4.21 8.85 9.45
CA THR A 44 3.48 9.29 10.66
C THR A 44 2.67 10.57 10.43
N VAL A 45 3.17 11.49 9.60
CA VAL A 45 2.48 12.75 9.23
C VAL A 45 1.24 12.53 8.34
N ASN A 46 1.11 11.38 7.69
CA ASN A 46 0.02 11.02 6.79
C ASN A 46 -0.96 10.01 7.40
N GLY A 47 -0.75 9.59 8.65
CA GLY A 47 -1.59 8.62 9.36
C GLY A 47 -0.81 7.48 10.00
N GLY A 48 0.36 7.13 9.46
CA GLY A 48 1.23 6.10 10.03
C GLY A 48 0.59 4.71 9.98
N THR A 49 0.19 4.27 8.79
CA THR A 49 -0.29 2.90 8.56
C THR A 49 0.80 1.87 8.84
N ASP A 50 0.39 0.64 9.11
CA ASP A 50 1.25 -0.54 9.26
C ASP A 50 0.98 -1.56 8.12
N ASP A 51 1.83 -2.58 8.06
CA ASP A 51 1.66 -3.74 7.18
C ASP A 51 1.03 -4.92 7.93
N HIS A 52 -0.29 -4.87 8.12
CA HIS A 52 -1.01 -5.94 8.80
C HIS A 52 -1.21 -7.18 7.90
N VAL A 53 -1.51 -6.94 6.62
CA VAL A 53 -1.69 -7.97 5.59
C VAL A 53 -1.27 -7.42 4.23
N TYR A 54 -0.86 -8.34 3.35
CA TYR A 54 -0.52 -8.04 1.97
C TYR A 54 -1.50 -8.69 0.96
N GLY A 55 -1.64 -8.07 -0.21
CA GLY A 55 -2.42 -8.55 -1.34
C GLY A 55 -3.92 -8.23 -1.26
N GLN A 56 -4.57 -7.98 -2.40
CA GLN A 56 -6.00 -7.62 -2.48
C GLN A 56 -6.92 -8.58 -1.69
N THR A 57 -6.64 -9.88 -1.72
CA THR A 57 -7.44 -10.87 -0.99
C THR A 57 -7.29 -10.70 0.52
N GLY A 58 -6.06 -10.50 1.00
CA GLY A 58 -5.78 -10.23 2.41
C GLY A 58 -6.42 -8.93 2.88
N ALA A 59 -6.22 -7.85 2.12
CA ALA A 59 -6.80 -6.55 2.39
C ALA A 59 -8.33 -6.59 2.46
N LYS A 60 -8.99 -7.22 1.47
CA LYS A 60 -10.46 -7.37 1.44
C LYS A 60 -11.00 -8.20 2.60
N ASN A 61 -10.28 -9.26 2.99
CA ASN A 61 -10.66 -10.06 4.15
C ASN A 61 -10.50 -9.26 5.44
N LEU A 62 -9.40 -8.53 5.61
CA LEU A 62 -9.17 -7.65 6.75
C LEU A 62 -10.26 -6.57 6.85
N ALA A 63 -10.63 -5.94 5.73
CA ALA A 63 -11.71 -4.96 5.67
C ALA A 63 -13.06 -5.52 6.13
N ARG A 64 -13.33 -6.81 5.91
CA ARG A 64 -14.57 -7.48 6.37
C ARG A 64 -14.52 -7.89 7.83
N SER A 65 -13.38 -8.40 8.30
CA SER A 65 -13.28 -8.99 9.63
C SER A 65 -12.84 -8.01 10.72
N ASN A 66 -12.01 -7.02 10.37
CA ASN A 66 -11.49 -6.01 11.28
C ASN A 66 -11.32 -4.64 10.57
N PRO A 67 -12.41 -3.90 10.35
CA PRO A 67 -12.36 -2.60 9.66
C PRO A 67 -11.44 -1.58 10.33
N ALA A 68 -11.35 -1.60 11.66
CA ALA A 68 -10.47 -0.69 12.42
C ALA A 68 -8.99 -0.91 12.09
N GLN A 69 -8.60 -2.16 11.81
CA GLN A 69 -7.25 -2.49 11.37
C GLN A 69 -7.08 -2.27 9.85
N ALA A 70 -8.13 -2.46 9.05
CA ALA A 70 -8.09 -2.20 7.62
C ALA A 70 -7.81 -0.72 7.29
N ILE A 71 -8.40 0.22 8.04
CA ILE A 71 -8.08 1.66 7.90
C ILE A 71 -6.68 2.03 8.38
N MET A 72 -5.94 1.10 9.00
CA MET A 72 -4.54 1.28 9.39
C MET A 72 -3.59 0.39 8.57
N ASN A 73 -4.06 -0.27 7.49
CA ASN A 73 -3.24 -1.11 6.63
C ASN A 73 -2.84 -0.38 5.34
N ALA A 74 -1.55 -0.33 5.02
CA ALA A 74 -1.06 0.39 3.83
C ALA A 74 -1.65 -0.14 2.52
N ASP A 75 -1.68 -1.47 2.33
CA ASP A 75 -2.30 -2.10 1.15
C ASP A 75 -3.79 -1.77 0.99
N ASN A 76 -4.53 -1.52 2.08
CA ASN A 76 -5.95 -1.15 1.96
C ASN A 76 -6.10 0.25 1.34
N HIS A 77 -5.16 1.16 1.60
CA HIS A 77 -5.13 2.49 0.96
C HIS A 77 -4.69 2.41 -0.49
N GLU A 78 -3.66 1.59 -0.78
CA GLU A 78 -3.23 1.30 -2.15
C GLU A 78 -4.41 0.81 -2.99
N TYR A 79 -5.09 -0.26 -2.57
CA TYR A 79 -6.15 -0.85 -3.37
C TYR A 79 -7.41 0.01 -3.47
N PHE A 80 -7.69 0.85 -2.48
CA PHE A 80 -8.73 1.86 -2.58
C PHE A 80 -8.40 2.90 -3.67
N ALA A 81 -7.16 3.37 -3.72
CA ALA A 81 -6.69 4.35 -4.71
C ALA A 81 -6.55 3.75 -6.12
N GLU A 82 -6.08 2.51 -6.23
CA GLU A 82 -5.91 1.81 -7.50
C GLU A 82 -7.25 1.45 -8.15
N ASN A 83 -8.28 1.15 -7.34
CA ASN A 83 -9.63 0.78 -7.76
C ASN A 83 -9.64 -0.12 -9.02
N THR A 84 -8.87 -1.21 -8.98
CA THR A 84 -8.69 -2.13 -10.11
C THR A 84 -8.95 -3.57 -9.64
N PRO A 85 -10.04 -4.23 -10.10
CA PRO A 85 -11.08 -3.72 -10.99
C PRO A 85 -11.93 -2.60 -10.36
N ALA A 86 -12.40 -1.69 -11.20
CA ALA A 86 -13.16 -0.52 -10.76
C ALA A 86 -14.50 -0.88 -10.13
N GLN A 87 -14.79 -0.27 -8.98
CA GLN A 87 -16.05 -0.36 -8.25
C GLN A 87 -16.71 1.03 -8.17
N SER A 88 -18.05 1.05 -8.24
CA SER A 88 -18.91 2.24 -8.25
C SER A 88 -19.44 2.61 -6.87
#